data_AF-A0A2R4MEA7-F1
#
_entry.id   AF-A0A2R4MEA7-F1
#
_cell.length_a   1.000
_cell.length_b   1.000
_cell.length_c   1.000
_cell.angle_alpha   90.00
_cell.angle_beta   90.00
_cell.angle_gamma   90.00
#
_symmetry.space_group_name_H-M   'P 1'
#
loop_
_entity.id
_entity.type
_entity.pdbx_description
1 polymer ?
#
loop_
_entity_poly.entity_id
_entity_poly.type
_entity_poly.pdbx_seq_one_letter_code
_entity_poly.pdbx_strand_id
1 'polypeptide(L)'
;MKTTSSNQWLPDPTKIAAGMAEFAKSVRLLGLIKSITTTSLNGGKNGALVAITVKKAITKQECVDLIERYKPRAAPYGQVAIHMPVPEGRALAGEVLPWGVFNFKSGVASKAGLNFNDSLLE
;
A
#
# COMPACT_ATOMS: atom_id res chain seq x y z
N MET A 1 -45.33 13.27 36.20
CA MET A 1 -44.41 12.22 35.72
C MET A 1 -43.81 12.68 34.41
N LYS A 2 -42.48 12.88 34.32
CA LYS A 2 -41.79 13.28 33.08
C LYS A 2 -41.26 12.00 32.41
N THR A 3 -41.76 11.67 31.23
CA THR A 3 -41.20 10.61 30.38
C THR A 3 -39.99 11.18 29.65
N THR A 4 -38.79 10.78 30.08
CA THR A 4 -37.56 11.07 29.35
C THR A 4 -37.53 10.17 28.11
N SER A 5 -37.88 10.70 26.94
CA SER A 5 -37.66 10.00 25.68
C SER A 5 -36.17 9.89 25.44
N SER A 6 -35.65 8.66 25.49
CA SER A 6 -34.31 8.31 25.07
C SER A 6 -34.19 8.51 23.56
N ASN A 7 -33.76 9.70 23.13
CA ASN A 7 -33.30 9.91 21.75
C ASN A 7 -31.97 9.16 21.57
N GLN A 8 -32.08 7.88 21.23
CA GLN A 8 -30.96 7.06 20.82
C GLN A 8 -30.44 7.59 19.48
N TRP A 9 -29.30 8.26 19.51
CA TRP A 9 -28.54 8.67 18.32
C TRP A 9 -28.04 7.40 17.61
N LEU A 10 -28.89 6.82 16.77
CA LEU A 10 -28.44 5.78 15.86
C LEU A 10 -27.58 6.44 14.77
N PRO A 11 -26.33 5.98 14.57
CA PRO A 11 -25.49 6.51 13.51
C PRO A 11 -26.15 6.27 12.15
N ASP A 12 -25.95 7.23 11.25
CA ASP A 12 -26.45 7.18 9.87
C ASP A 12 -26.07 5.85 9.20
N PRO A 13 -27.05 5.03 8.76
CA PRO A 13 -26.79 3.70 8.20
C PRO A 13 -25.88 3.74 6.96
N THR A 14 -25.88 4.84 6.20
CA THR A 14 -24.99 5.01 5.04
C THR A 14 -23.53 5.18 5.47
N LYS A 15 -23.29 5.88 6.59
CA LYS A 15 -21.93 6.01 7.17
C LYS A 15 -21.43 4.68 7.73
N ILE A 16 -22.33 3.89 8.33
CA ILE A 16 -21.99 2.54 8.80
C ILE A 16 -21.60 1.66 7.62
N ALA A 17 -22.40 1.65 6.55
CA ALA A 17 -22.12 0.84 5.35
C ALA A 17 -20.78 1.22 4.70
N ALA A 18 -20.50 2.52 4.56
CA ALA A 18 -19.23 3.00 4.05
C ALA A 18 -18.04 2.58 4.94
N GLY A 19 -18.18 2.69 6.27
CA GLY A 19 -17.15 2.26 7.22
C GLY A 19 -16.88 0.76 7.14
N MET A 20 -17.92 -0.06 7.00
CA MET A 20 -17.78 -1.51 6.84
C MET A 20 -17.11 -1.89 5.52
N ALA A 21 -17.40 -1.16 4.43
CA ALA A 21 -16.75 -1.35 3.13
C ALA A 21 -15.24 -1.03 3.19
N GLU A 22 -14.87 0.09 3.82
CA GLU A 22 -13.46 0.47 4.03
C GLU A 22 -12.71 -0.52 4.94
N PHE A 23 -13.39 -1.02 5.98
CA PHE A 23 -12.85 -2.06 6.83
C PHE A 23 -12.60 -3.36 6.05
N ALA A 24 -13.57 -3.82 5.26
CA ALA A 24 -13.44 -5.01 4.42
C ALA A 24 -12.30 -4.85 3.40
N LYS A 25 -12.19 -3.69 2.75
CA LYS A 25 -11.08 -3.35 1.84
C LYS A 25 -9.74 -3.44 2.57
N SER A 26 -9.64 -2.85 3.76
CA SER A 26 -8.43 -2.89 4.59
C SER A 26 -8.02 -4.31 4.96
N VAL A 27 -8.95 -5.14 5.41
CA VAL A 27 -8.70 -6.54 5.77
C VAL A 27 -8.22 -7.33 4.56
N ARG A 28 -8.86 -7.14 3.40
CA ARG A 28 -8.45 -7.79 2.15
C ARG A 28 -7.02 -7.44 1.77
N LEU A 29 -6.67 -6.15 1.77
CA LEU A 29 -5.32 -5.69 1.40
C LEU A 29 -4.25 -6.26 2.34
N LEU A 30 -4.50 -6.26 3.66
CA LEU A 30 -3.59 -6.85 4.63
C LEU A 30 -3.43 -8.36 4.43
N GLY A 31 -4.49 -9.06 4.02
CA GLY A 31 -4.44 -10.48 3.68
C GLY A 31 -3.50 -10.83 2.52
N LEU A 32 -3.27 -9.89 1.60
CA LEU A 32 -2.37 -10.05 0.44
C LEU A 32 -0.88 -9.96 0.83
N ILE A 33 -0.55 -9.32 1.94
CA ILE A 33 0.83 -9.01 2.30
C ILE A 33 1.51 -10.23 2.93
N LYS A 34 2.65 -10.62 2.36
CA LYS A 34 3.55 -11.64 2.91
C LYS A 34 4.53 -11.03 3.91
N SER A 35 5.16 -9.91 3.54
CA SER A 35 6.12 -9.19 4.40
C SER A 35 6.17 -7.71 4.05
N ILE A 36 6.60 -6.90 5.01
CA ILE A 36 6.84 -5.47 4.84
C ILE A 36 8.18 -5.15 5.50
N THR A 37 9.06 -4.49 4.74
CA THR A 37 10.32 -3.96 5.23
C THR A 37 10.28 -2.45 5.10
N THR A 38 10.76 -1.73 6.11
CA THR A 38 10.88 -0.28 6.07
C THR A 38 12.32 0.09 6.38
N THR A 39 12.97 0.78 5.44
CA THR A 39 14.38 1.17 5.53
C THR A 39 14.47 2.69 5.42
N SER A 40 15.03 3.34 6.44
CA SER A 40 15.25 4.78 6.41
C SER A 40 16.28 5.15 5.35
N LEU A 41 15.93 6.05 4.44
CA LEU A 41 16.86 6.58 3.45
C LEU A 41 17.64 7.74 4.08
N ASN A 42 18.98 7.66 4.05
CA ASN A 42 19.89 8.68 4.61
C ASN A 42 19.52 9.14 6.04
N GLY A 43 19.33 8.20 6.96
CA GLY A 43 19.06 8.51 8.36
C GLY A 43 17.72 9.21 8.62
N GLY A 44 16.74 9.09 7.71
CA GLY A 44 15.38 9.61 7.88
C GLY A 44 15.14 11.00 7.28
N LYS A 45 16.18 11.69 6.80
CA LYS A 45 16.06 13.01 6.18
C LYS A 45 15.40 12.95 4.79
N ASN A 46 15.52 11.82 4.10
CA ASN A 46 15.02 11.61 2.74
C ASN A 46 13.82 10.64 2.68
N GLY A 47 13.07 10.51 3.78
CA GLY A 47 11.96 9.54 3.87
C GLY A 47 12.44 8.10 4.05
N ALA A 48 11.56 7.15 3.74
CA ALA A 48 11.83 5.71 3.88
C ALA A 48 11.48 4.93 2.63
N LEU A 49 12.23 3.86 2.37
CA LEU A 49 11.84 2.82 1.44
C LEU A 49 10.94 1.83 2.17
N VAL A 50 9.70 1.72 1.72
CA VAL A 50 8.74 0.70 2.16
C VAL A 50 8.64 -0.37 1.09
N ALA A 51 9.26 -1.52 1.32
CA ALA A 51 9.18 -2.68 0.44
C ALA A 51 8.10 -3.64 0.94
N ILE A 52 7.11 -3.95 0.11
CA ILE A 52 5.99 -4.83 0.42
C ILE A 52 6.06 -6.03 -0.51
N THR A 53 6.19 -7.22 0.05
CA THR A 53 6.09 -8.47 -0.71
C THR A 53 4.70 -9.03 -0.54
N VAL A 54 4.02 -9.34 -1.64
CA VAL A 54 2.69 -9.95 -1.61
C VAL A 54 2.76 -11.48 -1.74
N LYS A 55 1.72 -12.17 -1.25
CA LYS A 55 1.63 -13.64 -1.23
C LYS A 55 1.32 -14.25 -2.60
N LYS A 56 0.69 -13.48 -3.48
CA LYS A 56 0.22 -13.91 -4.81
C LYS A 56 0.22 -12.73 -5.77
N ALA A 57 0.03 -12.99 -7.06
CA ALA A 57 -0.24 -11.93 -8.03
C ALA A 57 -1.46 -11.10 -7.61
N ILE A 58 -1.35 -9.78 -7.78
CA ILE A 58 -2.38 -8.80 -7.43
C ILE A 58 -2.72 -7.94 -8.65
N THR A 59 -3.88 -7.31 -8.62
CA THR A 59 -4.30 -6.38 -9.67
C THR A 59 -3.57 -5.04 -9.56
N LYS A 60 -3.55 -4.25 -10.64
CA LYS A 60 -2.99 -2.88 -10.60
C LYS A 60 -3.71 -2.01 -9.57
N GLN A 61 -5.03 -2.17 -9.42
CA GLN A 61 -5.80 -1.45 -8.41
C GLN A 61 -5.41 -1.85 -6.98
N GLU A 62 -5.25 -3.15 -6.70
CA GLU A 62 -4.78 -3.61 -5.39
C GLU A 62 -3.37 -3.09 -5.06
N CYS A 63 -2.51 -2.94 -6.07
CA CYS A 63 -1.20 -2.31 -5.92
C CYS A 63 -1.31 -0.81 -5.58
N VAL A 64 -2.15 -0.06 -6.30
CA VAL A 64 -2.43 1.35 -5.99
C VAL A 64 -2.96 1.50 -4.56
N ASP A 65 -3.90 0.64 -4.17
CA ASP A 65 -4.49 0.66 -2.83
C ASP A 65 -3.45 0.36 -1.73
N LEU A 66 -2.53 -0.58 -1.98
CA LEU A 66 -1.40 -0.84 -1.09
C LEU A 66 -0.46 0.38 -1.02
N ILE A 67 -0.12 0.96 -2.16
CA ILE A 67 0.75 2.14 -2.22
C ILE A 67 0.15 3.29 -1.43
N GLU A 68 -1.11 3.66 -1.66
CA GLU A 68 -1.77 4.75 -0.95
C GLU A 68 -1.85 4.49 0.56
N ARG A 69 -2.09 3.24 0.98
CA ARG A 69 -2.10 2.87 2.41
C ARG A 69 -0.74 3.07 3.08
N TYR A 70 0.36 2.78 2.38
CA TYR A 70 1.72 2.82 2.95
C TYR A 70 2.51 4.09 2.61
N LYS A 71 1.98 4.92 1.72
CA LYS A 71 2.49 6.24 1.35
C LYS A 71 2.85 7.10 2.57
N PRO A 72 2.03 7.21 3.64
CA PRO A 72 2.40 8.02 4.80
C PRO A 72 3.68 7.57 5.52
N ARG A 73 4.06 6.28 5.39
CA ARG A 73 5.28 5.74 5.99
C ARG A 73 6.55 6.02 5.19
N ALA A 74 6.40 6.23 3.88
CA ALA A 74 7.51 6.54 2.97
C ALA A 74 7.70 8.05 2.76
N ALA A 75 6.68 8.86 3.06
CA ALA A 75 6.73 10.31 2.97
C ALA A 75 7.87 10.92 3.81
N PRO A 76 8.37 12.13 3.48
CA PRO A 76 7.97 12.96 2.32
C PRO A 76 8.77 12.72 1.04
N TYR A 77 9.89 12.00 1.09
CA TYR A 77 10.85 11.85 -0.02
C TYR A 77 11.25 10.40 -0.33
N GLY A 78 10.56 9.41 0.25
CA GLY A 78 10.89 8.00 0.10
C GLY A 78 10.23 7.29 -1.07
N GLN A 79 10.06 5.98 -0.93
CA GLN A 79 9.55 5.11 -1.98
C GLN A 79 8.66 4.01 -1.38
N VAL A 80 7.60 3.63 -2.08
CA VAL A 80 6.83 2.41 -1.80
C VAL A 80 7.02 1.46 -2.98
N ALA A 81 7.57 0.28 -2.71
CA ALA A 81 7.87 -0.74 -3.70
C ALA A 81 7.06 -2.00 -3.40
N ILE A 82 6.31 -2.49 -4.38
CA ILE A 82 5.50 -3.71 -4.29
C ILE A 82 6.16 -4.81 -5.11
N HIS A 83 6.55 -5.89 -4.46
CA HIS A 83 7.14 -7.07 -5.07
C HIS A 83 6.09 -8.19 -5.13
N MET A 84 5.85 -8.68 -6.34
CA MET A 84 5.04 -9.90 -6.54
C MET A 84 5.92 -11.14 -6.38
N PRO A 85 5.34 -12.29 -6.00
CA PRO A 85 6.05 -13.54 -6.05
C PRO A 85 6.35 -13.86 -7.52
N VAL A 86 7.63 -13.85 -7.87
CA VAL A 86 8.09 -14.41 -9.15
C VAL A 86 8.09 -15.93 -9.03
N PRO A 87 7.68 -16.68 -10.08
CA PRO A 87 7.82 -18.14 -10.11
C PRO A 87 9.27 -18.54 -9.80
N GLU A 88 9.45 -19.63 -9.04
CA GLU A 88 10.76 -20.19 -8.74
C GLU A 88 11.56 -20.39 -10.05
N GLY A 89 12.79 -19.86 -10.10
CA GLY A 89 13.63 -19.88 -11.29
C GLY A 89 13.62 -18.60 -12.16
N ARG A 90 12.73 -17.63 -11.90
CA ARG A 90 12.77 -16.29 -12.51
C ARG A 90 13.34 -15.19 -11.60
N ALA A 91 13.91 -15.56 -10.46
CA ALA A 91 14.68 -14.62 -9.64
C ALA A 91 15.90 -14.21 -10.46
N LEU A 92 15.80 -13.06 -11.16
CA LEU A 92 16.93 -12.46 -11.84
C LEU A 92 18.07 -12.35 -10.84
N ALA A 93 19.23 -12.90 -11.21
CA ALA A 93 20.41 -12.99 -10.38
C ALA A 93 20.79 -11.61 -9.84
N GLY A 94 20.39 -11.32 -8.59
CA GLY A 94 20.85 -10.17 -7.81
C GLY A 94 19.84 -9.05 -7.56
N GLU A 95 18.74 -8.90 -8.32
CA GLU A 95 17.77 -7.82 -8.08
C GLU A 95 16.32 -8.29 -8.20
N VAL A 96 15.62 -8.36 -7.06
CA VAL A 96 14.16 -8.52 -7.04
C VAL A 96 13.56 -7.19 -7.46
N LEU A 97 13.34 -7.00 -8.76
CA LEU A 97 12.70 -5.79 -9.27
C LEU A 97 11.25 -5.70 -8.73
N PRO A 98 10.84 -4.53 -8.22
CA PRO A 98 9.45 -4.32 -7.84
C PRO A 98 8.55 -4.29 -9.07
N TRP A 99 7.35 -4.84 -8.92
CA TRP A 99 6.31 -4.77 -9.96
C TRP A 99 5.61 -3.42 -9.97
N GLY A 100 5.32 -2.85 -8.80
CA GLY A 100 4.75 -1.51 -8.68
C GLY A 100 5.64 -0.64 -7.81
N VAL A 101 5.93 0.58 -8.25
CA VAL A 101 6.74 1.53 -7.48
C VAL A 101 6.10 2.90 -7.47
N PHE A 102 5.97 3.47 -6.28
CA PHE A 102 5.70 4.89 -6.09
C PHE A 102 6.92 5.59 -5.52
N ASN A 103 7.40 6.61 -6.23
CA ASN A 103 8.46 7.48 -5.77
C ASN A 103 7.89 8.83 -5.34
N PHE A 104 8.19 9.24 -4.12
CA PHE A 104 8.02 10.63 -3.73
C PHE A 104 9.09 11.47 -4.41
N LYS A 105 8.74 12.69 -4.82
CA LYS A 105 9.63 13.61 -5.57
C LYS A 105 10.89 13.87 -4.74
N SER A 106 11.99 13.18 -5.07
CA SER A 106 13.28 13.29 -4.41
C SER A 106 14.34 13.54 -5.47
N GLY A 107 15.33 14.38 -5.18
CA GLY A 107 16.31 14.97 -6.11
C GLY A 107 17.27 14.01 -6.84
N VAL A 108 16.86 12.79 -7.11
CA VAL A 108 17.48 11.87 -8.07
C VAL A 108 16.56 11.85 -9.30
N ALA A 109 17.11 11.71 -10.51
CA ALA A 109 16.46 11.92 -11.82
C ALA A 109 15.18 11.11 -12.15
N SER A 110 14.51 10.53 -11.15
CA SER A 110 13.25 9.79 -11.28
C SER A 110 12.07 10.74 -11.14
N LYS A 111 11.21 10.80 -12.16
CA LYS A 111 9.92 11.50 -12.08
C LYS A 111 9.11 10.95 -10.91
N ALA A 112 8.60 11.84 -10.04
CA ALA A 112 7.65 11.44 -9.02
C ALA A 112 6.42 10.79 -9.66
N GLY A 113 5.90 9.76 -9.02
CA GLY A 113 4.72 9.07 -9.50
C GLY A 113 4.81 7.55 -9.40
N LEU A 114 3.73 6.94 -9.86
CA LEU A 114 3.53 5.50 -9.89
C LEU A 114 4.02 4.92 -11.21
N ASN A 115 4.83 3.87 -11.14
CA ASN A 115 5.29 3.10 -12.29
C ASN A 115 5.00 1.61 -12.07
N PHE A 116 4.70 0.91 -13.16
CA PHE A 116 4.52 -0.54 -13.19
C PHE A 116 5.55 -1.18 -14.10
N ASN A 117 6.13 -2.29 -13.65
CA ASN A 117 7.05 -3.10 -14.41
C ASN A 117 6.32 -4.34 -14.95
N ASP A 118 5.49 -4.14 -15.98
CA ASP A 118 4.66 -5.21 -16.53
C ASP A 118 5.49 -6.34 -17.17
N SER A 119 6.75 -6.09 -17.57
CA SER A 119 7.64 -7.12 -18.11
C SER A 119 8.07 -8.19 -17.09
N LEU A 120 7.75 -8.02 -15.80
CA LEU A 120 7.93 -9.09 -14.79
C LEU A 120 6.87 -10.20 -14.89
N LEU A 121 5.79 -9.95 -15.64
CA LEU A 121 4.66 -10.88 -15.80
C LEU A 121 4.68 -11.66 -17.12
N GLU A 122 5.50 -11.26 -18.09
CA GLU A 122 5.70 -11.94 -19.39
C GLU A 122 6.72 -13.09 -19.21
#